data_AF-A0A958GR86-F1
#
_entry.id   AF-A0A958GR86-F1
#
_cell.length_a   1.000
_cell.length_b   1.000
_cell.length_c   1.000
_cell.angle_alpha   90.00
_cell.angle_beta   90.00
_cell.angle_gamma   90.00
#
_symmetry.space_group_name_H-M   'P 1'
#
loop_
_entity.id
_entity.type
_entity.pdbx_description
1 polymer ?
#
loop_
_entity_poly.entity_id
_entity_poly.type
_entity_poly.pdbx_seq_one_letter_code
_entity_poly.pdbx_strand_id
1 'polypeptide(L)'
;MAHEIEYRILGDDLQFVEILLDPGETVVSEAGGMMYMSGAIKMDSQFGAAAGGGMFNKLLSAGKRFMTGESLFLATFTHSGSKGK
;
A
#
# COMPACT_ATOMS: atom_id res chain seq x y z
N MET A 1 2.45 10.67 13.69
CA MET A 1 1.44 11.65 13.21
C MET A 1 1.18 11.26 11.77
N ALA A 2 -0.07 10.99 11.39
CA ALA A 2 -0.39 10.72 9.99
C ALA A 2 -0.22 12.03 9.21
N HIS A 3 0.55 12.00 8.13
CA HIS A 3 0.63 13.14 7.22
C HIS A 3 -0.72 13.37 6.56
N GLU A 4 -1.04 14.64 6.28
CA GLU A 4 -2.27 15.01 5.57
C GLU A 4 -2.04 14.72 4.08
N ILE A 5 -2.54 13.56 3.62
CA ILE A 5 -2.37 13.12 2.24
C ILE A 5 -3.44 13.78 1.36
N GLU A 6 -2.99 14.42 0.28
CA GLU A 6 -3.89 14.95 -0.74
C GLU A 6 -4.51 13.82 -1.57
N TYR A 7 -5.84 13.83 -1.74
CA TYR A 7 -6.55 12.83 -2.52
C TYR A 7 -7.73 13.42 -3.30
N ARG A 8 -8.14 12.71 -4.36
CA ARG A 8 -9.34 13.02 -5.15
C ARG A 8 -10.08 11.75 -5.54
N ILE A 9 -11.40 11.77 -5.41
CA ILE A 9 -12.26 10.70 -5.93
C ILE A 9 -12.63 11.05 -7.37
N LEU A 10 -12.44 10.10 -8.28
CA LEU A 10 -12.69 10.23 -9.71
C LEU A 10 -13.63 9.11 -10.17
N GLY A 11 -14.33 9.35 -11.27
CA GLY A 11 -15.33 8.43 -11.82
C GLY A 11 -16.73 8.65 -11.26
N ASP A 12 -17.73 8.08 -11.95
CA ASP A 12 -19.14 8.13 -11.55
C ASP A 12 -19.61 6.70 -11.26
N ASP A 13 -19.75 5.88 -12.30
CA ASP A 13 -20.08 4.44 -12.18
C ASP A 13 -18.90 3.57 -11.71
N LEU A 14 -17.68 3.91 -12.16
CA LEU A 14 -16.45 3.23 -11.77
C LEU A 14 -15.56 4.22 -11.01
N GLN A 15 -15.74 4.25 -9.69
CA GLN A 15 -15.04 5.18 -8.82
C GLN A 15 -13.67 4.65 -8.42
N PHE A 16 -12.69 5.55 -8.36
CA PHE A 16 -11.38 5.28 -7.82
C PHE A 16 -10.83 6.52 -7.10
N VAL A 17 -9.86 6.30 -6.20
CA VAL A 17 -9.17 7.39 -5.49
C VAL A 17 -7.80 7.61 -6.12
N GLU A 18 -7.55 8.83 -6.54
CA GLU A 18 -6.22 9.33 -6.88
C GLU A 18 -5.58 9.90 -5.61
N ILE A 19 -4.36 9.47 -5.30
CA ILE A 19 -3.61 9.90 -4.12
C ILE A 19 -2.33 10.59 -4.59
N LEU A 20 -2.08 11.80 -4.10
CA LEU A 20 -0.84 12.52 -4.33
C LEU A 20 0.08 12.32 -3.11
N LEU A 21 1.33 11.96 -3.40
CA LEU A 21 2.34 11.71 -2.39
C LEU A 21 3.47 12.72 -2.57
N ASP A 22 3.85 13.41 -1.51
CA ASP A 22 5.08 14.17 -1.48
C ASP A 22 6.31 13.25 -1.47
N PRO A 23 7.50 13.73 -1.89
CA PRO A 23 8.72 12.95 -1.84
C PRO A 23 8.97 12.33 -0.46
N GLY A 24 9.11 11.01 -0.42
CA GLY A 24 9.30 10.23 0.81
C GLY A 24 8.02 9.77 1.50
N GLU A 25 6.84 10.18 1.04
CA GLU A 25 5.57 9.69 1.57
C GLU A 25 5.23 8.31 1.02
N THR A 26 4.54 7.52 1.85
CA THR A 26 4.12 6.16 1.55
C THR A 26 2.65 5.97 1.87
N VAL A 27 1.92 5.35 0.94
CA VAL A 27 0.57 4.81 1.20
C VAL A 27 0.58 3.28 1.17
N VAL A 28 -0.24 2.67 2.01
CA VAL A 28 -0.46 1.22 2.06
C VAL A 28 -1.82 0.93 1.42
N SER A 29 -1.89 -0.04 0.52
CA SER A 29 -3.14 -0.52 -0.07
C SER A 29 -3.17 -2.04 -0.15
N GLU A 30 -4.35 -2.61 -0.36
CA GLU A 30 -4.51 -4.02 -0.66
C GLU A 30 -3.96 -4.34 -2.05
N ALA A 31 -3.33 -5.50 -2.21
CA ALA A 31 -2.90 -5.96 -3.52
C ALA A 31 -4.12 -6.12 -4.46
N GLY A 32 -4.02 -5.49 -5.64
CA GLY A 32 -5.12 -5.45 -6.62
C GLY A 32 -5.98 -4.18 -6.56
N GLY A 33 -5.82 -3.33 -5.53
CA GLY A 33 -6.52 -2.04 -5.44
C GLY A 33 -5.91 -0.91 -6.28
N MET A 34 -4.78 -1.14 -6.95
CA MET A 34 -4.08 -0.12 -7.74
C MET A 34 -4.59 -0.12 -9.19
N MET A 35 -4.99 1.06 -9.66
CA MET A 35 -5.42 1.29 -11.06
C MET A 35 -4.25 1.76 -11.93
N TYR A 36 -3.54 2.81 -11.51
CA TYR A 36 -2.31 3.31 -12.13
C TYR A 36 -1.40 3.95 -11.09
N MET A 37 -0.15 4.22 -11.48
CA MET A 37 0.83 4.95 -10.67
C MET A 37 1.74 5.79 -11.58
N SER A 38 2.29 6.90 -11.06
CA SER A 38 3.30 7.68 -11.78
C SER A 38 4.67 6.97 -11.72
N GLY A 39 5.57 7.30 -12.65
CA GLY A 39 6.89 6.65 -12.73
C GLY A 39 7.81 6.92 -11.53
N ALA A 40 7.52 7.95 -10.72
CA ALA A 40 8.27 8.28 -9.51
C ALA A 40 7.82 7.47 -8.28
N ILE A 41 6.67 6.80 -8.38
CA ILE A 41 6.13 5.93 -7.33
C ILE A 41 6.77 4.54 -7.43
N LYS A 42 7.38 4.12 -6.33
CA LYS A 42 7.89 2.76 -6.16
C LYS A 42 6.88 1.91 -5.41
N MET A 43 6.52 0.78 -6.00
CA MET A 43 5.66 -0.23 -5.38
C MET A 43 6.50 -1.37 -4.80
N ASP A 44 6.24 -1.73 -3.54
CA ASP A 44 6.77 -2.92 -2.90
C ASP A 44 5.61 -3.79 -2.42
N SER A 45 5.64 -5.09 -2.76
CA SER A 45 4.64 -6.06 -2.30
C SER A 45 5.12 -6.73 -1.01
N GLN A 46 4.32 -6.61 0.05
CA GLN A 46 4.56 -7.23 1.34
C GLN A 46 3.55 -8.34 1.56
N PHE A 47 4.04 -9.57 1.50
CA PHE A 47 3.27 -10.75 1.87
C PHE A 47 3.42 -11.03 3.36
N GLY A 48 2.34 -10.83 4.12
CA GLY A 48 2.12 -11.47 5.42
C GLY A 48 3.23 -11.36 6.48
N ALA A 49 4.09 -10.34 6.47
CA ALA A 49 5.18 -10.24 7.45
C ALA A 49 5.35 -8.83 7.99
N ALA A 50 5.18 -8.70 9.32
CA ALA A 50 5.90 -7.66 10.06
C ALA A 50 7.40 -7.86 9.81
N ALA A 51 8.12 -6.78 9.49
CA ALA A 51 9.56 -6.82 9.35
C ALA A 51 10.19 -7.20 10.70
N GLY A 52 10.65 -8.44 10.83
CA GLY A 52 11.30 -8.97 12.04
C GLY A 52 10.59 -10.18 12.64
N GLY A 53 11.14 -11.37 12.41
CA GLY A 53 10.66 -12.63 12.98
C GLY A 53 10.97 -13.83 12.08
N GLY A 54 11.39 -14.95 12.68
CA GLY A 54 11.70 -16.19 11.94
C GLY A 54 10.52 -16.72 11.12
N MET A 55 10.80 -17.62 10.17
CA MET A 55 9.83 -18.18 9.22
C MET A 55 8.53 -18.69 9.88
N PHE A 56 8.64 -19.32 11.05
CA PHE A 56 7.50 -19.84 11.82
C PHE A 56 6.58 -18.74 12.34
N ASN A 57 7.14 -17.63 12.82
CA ASN A 57 6.35 -16.51 13.36
C ASN A 57 5.59 -15.77 12.25
N LYS A 58 6.17 -15.73 11.04
CA LYS A 58 5.52 -15.19 9.83
C LYS A 58 4.35 -16.06 9.35
N LEU A 59 4.51 -17.39 9.37
CA LEU A 59 3.44 -18.30 8.97
C LEU A 59 2.27 -18.27 9.98
N LEU A 60 2.57 -18.18 11.27
CA LEU A 60 1.55 -18.12 12.32
C LEU A 60 0.75 -16.81 12.27
N SER A 61 1.41 -15.67 12.02
CA SER A 61 0.73 -14.37 11.88
C SER A 61 -0.09 -14.28 10.59
N ALA A 62 0.42 -14.80 9.47
CA ALA A 62 -0.33 -14.93 8.23
C ALA A 62 -1.54 -15.86 8.40
N GLY A 63 -1.39 -17.01 9.09
CA GLY A 63 -2.49 -17.94 9.36
C GLY A 63 -3.60 -17.31 10.22
N LYS A 64 -3.24 -16.51 11.24
CA LYS A 64 -4.22 -15.77 12.04
C LYS A 64 -4.99 -14.74 11.22
N ARG A 65 -4.31 -13.97 10.36
CA ARG A 65 -4.96 -13.00 9.47
C ARG A 65 -5.88 -13.65 8.44
N PHE A 66 -5.45 -14.79 7.90
CA PHE A 66 -6.28 -15.59 7.02
C PHE A 66 -7.58 -16.03 7.72
N MET A 67 -7.49 -16.48 8.97
CA MET A 67 -8.66 -16.86 9.76
C MET A 67 -9.58 -15.69 10.10
N THR A 68 -9.06 -14.47 10.27
CA THR A 68 -9.87 -13.26 10.49
C THR A 68 -10.42 -12.66 9.19
N GLY A 69 -10.07 -13.23 8.03
CA GLY A 69 -10.48 -12.72 6.72
C GLY A 69 -9.74 -11.45 6.28
N GLU A 70 -8.66 -11.07 6.95
CA GLU A 70 -7.83 -9.91 6.57
C GLU A 70 -6.92 -10.26 5.40
N SER A 71 -6.73 -9.31 4.47
CA SER A 71 -5.86 -9.51 3.32
C SER A 71 -4.41 -9.80 3.72
N LEU A 72 -3.81 -10.83 3.08
CA LEU A 72 -2.42 -11.26 3.31
C LEU A 72 -1.41 -10.50 2.44
N PHE A 73 -1.92 -9.75 1.46
CA PHE A 73 -1.12 -9.10 0.42
C PHE A 73 -1.32 -7.59 0.54
N LEU A 74 -0.37 -6.92 1.19
CA LEU A 74 -0.34 -5.46 1.23
C LEU A 74 0.69 -4.96 0.22
N ALA A 75 0.37 -3.89 -0.47
CA ALA A 75 1.28 -3.15 -1.31
C ALA A 75 1.57 -1.79 -0.68
N THR A 76 2.85 -1.42 -0.62
CA THR A 76 3.29 -0.07 -0.24
C THR A 76 3.70 0.69 -1.48
N PHE A 77 3.21 1.91 -1.62
CA PHE A 77 3.52 2.83 -2.72
C PHE A 77 4.22 4.04 -2.13
N THR A 78 5.47 4.25 -2.51
CA THR A 78 6.32 5.32 -1.95
C THR A 78 6.81 6.24 -3.04
N HIS A 79 6.72 7.55 -2.83
CA HIS A 79 7.32 8.51 -3.76
C HIS A 79 8.84 8.56 -3.56
N SER A 80 9.58 8.01 -4.52
CA SER A 80 11.04 7.85 -4.45
C SER A 80 11.84 8.89 -5.27
N GLY A 81 11.15 9.84 -5.92
CA GLY A 81 11.76 10.91 -6.71
C GLY A 81 12.08 12.17 -5.90
N SER A 82 12.80 13.11 -6.52
CA SER A 82 12.92 14.48 -6.03
C SER A 82 11.82 15.34 -6.67
N LYS A 83 10.96 15.95 -5.84
CA LYS A 83 9.80 16.82 -6.18
C LYS A 83 9.38 16.83 -7.67
N GLY A 84 8.28 16.14 -7.95
CA GLY A 84 7.58 16.12 -9.24
C GLY A 84 6.33 15.23 -9.11
N LYS A 85 5.34 15.40 -10.01
CA LYS A 85 4.15 14.54 -10.05
C LYS A 85 4.50 13.13 -10.56
#